data_AF-A0ABD1F2X2-F1
#
_entry.id   AF-A0ABD1F2X2-F1
#
_cell.length_a   1.000
_cell.length_b   1.000
_cell.length_c   1.000
_cell.angle_alpha   90.00
_cell.angle_beta   90.00
_cell.angle_gamma   90.00
#
_symmetry.space_group_name_H-M   'P 1'
#
loop_
_entity.id
_entity.type
_entity.pdbx_description
1 polymer ?
#
loop_
_entity_poly.entity_id
_entity_poly.type
_entity_poly.pdbx_seq_one_letter_code
_entity_poly.pdbx_strand_id
1 'polypeptide(L)'
;MSAKEQRRVTNICNLLKKYHSEVLKLLTTSEENYEKVRKQIISKEINIPLCPKKNLHDYFQLQKKRNTKMSVEQLDEYLKKLIRKNEFQEDGHSVEINFEKIYNHLVELNSVINEEKRKLFYTSARFGYFLNLFYIEFFIKKQTSDFNETWADYVKKHFKISDTYSRILRFIGKLTGEYSKLQQLSISVREFYKYKQQLEILFYSDKYVVLKNQWK
;
A
#
# COMPACT_ATOMS: atom_id res chain seq x y z
N MET A 1 -26.63 18.64 14.61
CA MET A 1 -26.46 17.36 13.88
C MET A 1 -27.40 17.36 12.70
N SER A 2 -26.92 17.01 11.50
CA SER A 2 -27.78 16.94 10.31
C SER A 2 -28.74 15.74 10.38
N ALA A 3 -29.91 15.83 9.76
CA ALA A 3 -30.88 14.73 9.71
C ALA A 3 -30.29 13.43 9.11
N LYS A 4 -29.28 13.57 8.25
CA LYS A 4 -28.50 12.45 7.66
C LYS A 4 -27.59 11.78 8.70
N GLU A 5 -27.00 12.54 9.62
CA GLU A 5 -26.21 11.98 10.73
C GLU A 5 -27.10 11.29 11.76
N GLN A 6 -28.26 11.86 12.09
CA GLN A 6 -29.21 11.21 13.00
C GLN A 6 -29.67 9.86 12.45
N ARG A 7 -30.07 9.77 11.17
CA ARG A 7 -30.43 8.48 10.54
C ARG A 7 -29.28 7.47 10.54
N ARG A 8 -28.04 7.93 10.31
CA ARG A 8 -26.86 7.05 10.31
C ARG A 8 -26.55 6.52 11.71
N VAL A 9 -26.66 7.37 12.74
CA VAL A 9 -26.49 6.97 14.14
C VAL A 9 -27.59 6.01 14.57
N THR A 10 -28.86 6.28 14.25
CA THR A 10 -29.99 5.40 14.58
C THR A 10 -29.86 4.02 13.93
N ASN A 11 -29.47 3.96 12.65
CA ASN A 11 -29.26 2.68 11.97
C ASN A 11 -28.08 1.90 12.56
N ILE A 12 -26.98 2.56 12.91
CA ILE A 12 -25.84 1.93 13.59
C ILE A 12 -26.26 1.41 14.97
N CYS A 13 -27.01 2.20 15.76
CA CYS A 13 -27.50 1.78 17.08
C CYS A 13 -28.48 0.59 16.98
N ASN A 14 -29.35 0.53 15.98
CA ASN A 14 -30.28 -0.57 15.79
C ASN A 14 -29.58 -1.85 15.30
N LEU A 15 -28.58 -1.72 14.42
CA LEU A 15 -27.69 -2.83 14.07
C LEU A 15 -26.93 -3.33 15.30
N LEU A 16 -26.33 -2.43 16.08
CA LEU A 16 -25.62 -2.79 17.30
C LEU A 16 -26.56 -3.49 18.31
N LYS A 17 -27.78 -3.01 18.55
CA LYS A 17 -28.76 -3.66 19.44
C LYS A 17 -29.15 -5.07 18.98
N LYS A 18 -29.33 -5.27 17.67
CA LYS A 18 -29.73 -6.57 17.10
C LYS A 18 -28.59 -7.60 17.16
N TYR A 19 -27.34 -7.18 16.97
CA TYR A 19 -26.18 -8.08 16.99
C TYR A 19 -25.52 -8.23 18.38
N HIS A 20 -25.68 -7.24 19.27
CA HIS A 20 -25.17 -7.32 20.64
C HIS A 20 -26.09 -8.08 21.59
N SER A 21 -27.38 -8.31 21.33
CA SER A 21 -28.20 -9.08 22.28
C SER A 21 -27.73 -10.53 22.47
N GLU A 22 -27.14 -11.15 21.44
CA GLU A 22 -26.59 -12.52 21.52
C GLU A 22 -25.20 -12.54 22.18
N VAL A 23 -24.35 -11.56 21.86
CA VAL A 23 -23.01 -11.42 22.48
C VAL A 23 -23.11 -10.92 23.92
N LEU A 24 -24.02 -10.00 24.23
CA LEU A 24 -24.29 -9.53 25.59
C LEU A 24 -24.84 -10.66 26.46
N LYS A 25 -25.74 -11.52 25.93
CA LYS A 25 -26.21 -12.71 26.66
C LYS A 25 -25.06 -13.65 27.05
N LEU A 26 -24.02 -13.75 26.22
CA LEU A 26 -22.81 -14.55 26.52
C LEU A 26 -21.85 -13.86 27.49
N LEU A 27 -21.85 -12.52 27.54
CA LEU A 27 -20.94 -11.71 28.35
C LEU A 27 -21.53 -11.29 29.71
N THR A 28 -22.86 -11.38 29.92
CA THR A 28 -23.53 -10.94 31.16
C THR A 28 -23.40 -11.91 32.35
N THR A 29 -22.68 -13.02 32.21
CA THR A 29 -22.54 -14.02 33.28
C THR A 29 -21.06 -14.23 33.63
N SER A 30 -20.54 -13.44 34.58
CA SER A 30 -19.21 -13.53 35.23
C SER A 30 -17.94 -13.23 34.39
N GLU A 31 -16.89 -12.74 35.07
CA GLU A 31 -15.57 -12.44 34.48
C GLU A 31 -14.89 -13.67 33.84
N GLU A 32 -15.15 -14.87 34.36
CA GLU A 32 -14.60 -16.11 33.79
C GLU A 32 -15.13 -16.38 32.37
N ASN A 33 -16.39 -16.05 32.08
CA ASN A 33 -16.94 -16.20 30.73
C ASN A 33 -16.34 -15.19 29.75
N TYR A 34 -15.98 -13.99 30.21
CA TYR A 34 -15.33 -13.00 29.35
C TYR A 34 -14.00 -13.52 28.80
N GLU A 35 -13.12 -14.03 29.66
CA GLU A 35 -11.81 -14.54 29.23
C GLU A 35 -11.93 -15.83 28.40
N LYS A 36 -12.92 -16.68 28.69
CA LYS A 36 -13.20 -17.86 27.89
C LYS A 36 -13.66 -17.50 26.47
N VAL A 37 -14.62 -16.60 26.33
CA VAL A 37 -15.13 -16.12 25.03
C VAL A 37 -14.03 -15.38 24.27
N ARG A 38 -13.21 -14.58 24.96
CA ARG A 38 -12.05 -13.91 24.37
C ARG A 38 -11.05 -14.89 23.77
N LYS A 39 -10.71 -15.98 24.48
CA LYS A 39 -9.83 -17.05 23.97
C LYS A 39 -10.42 -17.74 22.73
N GLN A 40 -11.72 -18.03 22.74
CA GLN A 40 -12.42 -18.69 21.63
C GLN A 40 -12.53 -17.82 20.36
N ILE A 41 -12.62 -16.49 20.54
CA ILE A 41 -12.54 -15.53 19.43
C ILE A 41 -11.13 -15.48 18.85
N ILE A 42 -10.10 -15.46 19.71
CA ILE A 42 -8.69 -15.46 19.28
C ILE A 42 -8.33 -16.76 18.56
N SER A 43 -8.82 -17.91 19.03
CA SER A 43 -8.62 -19.23 18.40
C SER A 43 -9.46 -19.46 17.14
N LYS A 44 -10.37 -18.52 16.80
CA LYS A 44 -11.31 -18.59 15.66
C LYS A 44 -12.36 -19.70 15.77
N GLU A 45 -12.59 -20.26 16.96
CA GLU A 45 -13.71 -21.17 17.22
C GLU A 45 -15.05 -20.46 17.07
N ILE A 46 -15.10 -19.17 17.40
CA ILE A 46 -16.26 -18.31 17.18
C ILE A 46 -15.97 -17.38 16.01
N ASN A 47 -16.69 -17.55 14.90
CA ASN A 47 -16.62 -16.66 13.75
C ASN A 47 -17.45 -15.40 14.00
N ILE A 48 -16.77 -14.27 14.23
CA ILE A 48 -17.43 -12.97 14.31
C ILE A 48 -17.84 -12.54 12.90
N PRO A 49 -19.13 -12.30 12.62
CA PRO A 49 -19.57 -11.84 11.31
C PRO A 49 -18.91 -10.50 10.96
N LEU A 50 -18.54 -10.35 9.68
CA LEU A 50 -17.86 -9.18 9.11
C LEU A 50 -18.77 -7.92 9.09
N CYS A 51 -19.09 -7.38 10.25
CA CYS A 51 -19.65 -6.03 10.44
C CYS A 51 -18.53 -5.05 10.79
N PRO A 52 -18.73 -3.71 10.71
CA PRO A 52 -17.66 -2.76 10.42
C PRO A 52 -16.54 -2.84 11.47
N LYS A 53 -15.44 -3.49 11.08
CA LYS A 53 -14.23 -3.78 11.90
C LYS A 53 -13.74 -2.60 12.72
N LYS A 54 -14.04 -1.37 12.28
CA LYS A 54 -13.67 -0.12 12.92
C LYS A 54 -14.23 0.00 14.34
N ASN A 55 -15.50 -0.38 14.58
CA ASN A 55 -16.14 -0.19 15.88
C ASN A 55 -15.73 -1.26 16.91
N LEU A 56 -15.45 -2.49 16.46
CA LEU A 56 -14.97 -3.57 17.34
C LEU A 56 -13.49 -3.38 17.72
N HIS A 57 -12.65 -2.87 16.81
CA HIS A 57 -11.26 -2.53 17.13
C HIS A 57 -11.15 -1.50 18.24
N ASP A 58 -12.00 -0.47 18.19
CA ASP A 58 -12.05 0.57 19.21
C ASP A 58 -12.61 0.03 20.55
N TYR A 59 -13.60 -0.87 20.51
CA TYR A 59 -14.18 -1.49 21.72
C TYR A 59 -13.23 -2.46 22.42
N PHE A 60 -12.53 -3.33 21.69
CA PHE A 60 -11.63 -4.33 22.26
C PHE A 60 -10.24 -3.79 22.60
N GLN A 61 -10.00 -2.49 22.44
CA GLN A 61 -8.67 -1.88 22.60
C GLN A 61 -7.57 -2.68 21.89
N LEU A 62 -7.91 -3.30 20.75
CA LEU A 62 -6.95 -4.04 19.93
C LEU A 62 -6.00 -3.00 19.39
N GLN A 63 -4.91 -2.77 20.14
CA GLN A 63 -3.93 -1.73 19.88
C GLN A 63 -3.67 -1.73 18.38
N LYS A 64 -3.97 -0.60 17.71
CA LYS A 64 -3.41 -0.38 16.37
C LYS A 64 -1.94 -0.65 16.54
N LYS A 65 -1.43 -1.75 15.97
CA LYS A 65 0.01 -2.02 15.95
C LYS A 65 0.61 -0.71 15.49
N ARG A 66 1.26 0.02 16.41
CA ARG A 66 1.99 1.23 16.05
C ARG A 66 2.93 0.70 14.99
N ASN A 67 2.76 1.14 13.74
CA ASN A 67 3.67 0.79 12.68
C ASN A 67 5.04 1.17 13.24
N THR A 68 5.83 0.19 13.67
CA THR A 68 7.21 0.40 14.06
C THR A 68 7.81 1.06 12.84
N LYS A 69 8.16 2.33 13.02
CA LYS A 69 8.61 3.19 11.92
C LYS A 69 9.89 2.52 11.42
N MET A 70 9.79 1.79 10.30
CA MET A 70 10.91 1.08 9.68
C MET A 70 12.09 2.06 9.59
N SER A 71 13.25 1.67 10.10
CA SER A 71 14.44 2.52 10.04
C SER A 71 14.89 2.68 8.58
N VAL A 72 15.77 3.64 8.32
CA VAL A 72 16.27 3.90 6.97
C VAL A 72 17.08 2.71 6.45
N GLU A 73 17.85 2.07 7.33
CA GLU A 73 18.66 0.89 7.04
C GLU A 73 17.76 -0.34 6.79
N GLN A 74 16.70 -0.49 7.58
CA GLN A 74 15.70 -1.55 7.35
C GLN A 74 14.96 -1.34 6.02
N LEU A 75 14.69 -0.09 5.63
CA LEU A 75 14.09 0.23 4.35
C LEU A 75 15.03 -0.12 3.19
N ASP A 76 16.31 0.25 3.29
CA ASP A 76 17.33 -0.07 2.29
C ASP A 76 17.41 -1.59 2.04
N GLU A 77 17.52 -2.38 3.11
CA GLU A 77 17.51 -3.84 3.04
C GLU A 77 16.20 -4.41 2.51
N TYR A 78 15.05 -3.82 2.88
CA TYR A 78 13.76 -4.21 2.34
C TYR A 78 13.69 -3.98 0.82
N LEU A 79 14.12 -2.81 0.33
CA LEU A 79 14.09 -2.49 -1.09
C LEU A 79 15.04 -3.41 -1.88
N LYS A 80 16.23 -3.71 -1.37
CA LYS A 80 17.19 -4.62 -2.02
C LYS A 80 16.59 -6.02 -2.24
N LYS A 81 15.80 -6.53 -1.29
CA LYS A 81 15.10 -7.83 -1.42
C LYS A 81 14.04 -7.86 -2.52
N LEU A 82 13.57 -6.70 -2.98
CA LEU A 82 12.58 -6.58 -4.05
C LEU A 82 13.21 -6.54 -5.45
N ILE A 83 14.53 -6.43 -5.53
CA ILE A 83 15.29 -6.59 -6.77
C ILE A 83 15.47 -8.09 -6.99
N ARG A 84 14.75 -8.65 -7.96
CA ARG A 84 14.96 -10.06 -8.37
C ARG A 84 16.03 -10.14 -9.45
N LYS A 85 16.89 -11.16 -9.33
CA LYS A 85 17.71 -11.65 -10.44
C LYS A 85 16.81 -12.56 -11.27
N ASN A 86 16.63 -12.24 -12.55
CA ASN A 86 15.80 -13.05 -13.44
C ASN A 86 16.53 -14.36 -13.74
N GLU A 87 16.04 -15.47 -13.20
CA GLU A 87 16.35 -16.82 -13.64
C GLU A 87 15.02 -17.44 -14.04
N PHE A 88 14.67 -17.33 -15.32
CA PHE A 88 13.56 -18.08 -15.90
C PHE A 88 14.16 -19.30 -16.61
N GLN A 89 13.68 -20.47 -16.24
CA GLN A 89 13.78 -21.68 -17.06
C GLN A 89 12.37 -21.97 -17.55
N GLU A 90 12.20 -22.10 -18.86
CA GLU A 90 10.95 -22.56 -19.46
C GLU A 90 11.00 -24.10 -19.51
N ASP A 91 10.12 -24.77 -18.78
CA ASP A 91 9.92 -26.21 -18.94
C ASP A 91 8.48 -26.51 -19.39
N GLY A 92 8.37 -27.27 -20.47
CA GLY A 92 7.11 -27.68 -21.08
C GLY A 92 6.30 -28.60 -20.16
N HIS A 93 5.02 -28.27 -19.96
CA HIS A 93 4.17 -29.01 -19.03
C HIS A 93 3.55 -30.28 -19.65
N SER A 94 3.75 -31.43 -18.99
CA SER A 94 2.82 -32.57 -19.07
C SER A 94 2.14 -32.79 -17.71
N VAL A 95 0.83 -33.02 -17.76
CA VAL A 95 -0.08 -32.91 -16.60
C VAL A 95 -0.12 -34.22 -15.83
N GLU A 96 0.69 -34.31 -14.79
CA GLU A 96 0.48 -35.25 -13.69
C GLU A 96 0.47 -34.42 -12.41
N ILE A 97 -0.63 -34.45 -11.67
CA ILE A 97 -0.84 -33.57 -10.52
C ILE A 97 -0.21 -34.21 -9.29
N ASN A 98 0.96 -33.72 -8.86
CA ASN A 98 1.56 -34.04 -7.57
C ASN A 98 2.00 -32.75 -6.85
N PHE A 99 2.20 -32.83 -5.53
CA PHE A 99 2.51 -31.66 -4.69
C PHE A 99 3.74 -30.89 -5.20
N GLU A 100 4.81 -31.59 -5.57
CA GLU A 100 6.07 -31.00 -6.02
C GLU A 100 5.89 -30.20 -7.32
N LYS A 101 5.17 -30.76 -8.30
CA LYS A 101 4.84 -30.08 -9.56
C LYS A 101 3.97 -28.85 -9.32
N ILE A 102 2.98 -28.93 -8.42
CA ILE A 102 2.17 -27.76 -8.05
C ILE A 102 3.04 -26.68 -7.38
N TYR A 103 3.90 -27.06 -6.44
CA TYR A 103 4.80 -26.13 -5.77
C TYR A 103 5.71 -25.41 -6.77
N ASN A 104 6.37 -26.14 -7.67
CA ASN A 104 7.24 -25.56 -8.70
C ASN A 104 6.45 -24.65 -9.65
N HIS A 105 5.26 -25.05 -10.07
CA HIS A 105 4.40 -24.20 -10.89
C HIS A 105 3.96 -22.91 -10.16
N LEU A 106 3.65 -22.97 -8.86
CA LEU A 106 3.36 -21.78 -8.07
C LEU A 106 4.59 -20.86 -7.92
N VAL A 107 5.79 -21.42 -7.82
CA VAL A 107 7.05 -20.66 -7.81
C VAL A 107 7.26 -19.95 -9.14
N GLU A 108 7.06 -20.63 -10.27
CA GLU A 108 7.11 -20.07 -11.63
C GLU A 108 6.09 -18.93 -11.79
N LEU A 109 4.82 -19.18 -11.47
CA LEU A 109 3.76 -18.17 -11.54
C LEU A 109 4.06 -16.95 -10.66
N ASN A 110 4.61 -17.17 -9.45
CA ASN A 110 5.06 -16.07 -8.61
C ASN A 110 6.20 -15.27 -9.25
N SER A 111 7.10 -15.91 -10.01
CA SER A 111 8.10 -15.21 -10.81
C SER A 111 7.47 -14.30 -11.86
N VAL A 112 6.53 -14.83 -12.64
CA VAL A 112 5.77 -14.07 -13.65
C VAL A 112 5.04 -12.88 -13.03
N ILE A 113 4.37 -13.10 -11.90
CA ILE A 113 3.65 -12.04 -11.17
C ILE A 113 4.60 -10.91 -10.74
N ASN A 114 5.81 -11.25 -10.28
CA ASN A 114 6.75 -10.24 -9.82
C ASN A 114 7.40 -9.47 -10.98
N GLU A 115 7.65 -10.13 -12.11
CA GLU A 115 8.06 -9.48 -13.36
C GLU A 115 7.02 -8.44 -13.81
N GLU A 116 5.74 -8.81 -13.83
CA GLU A 116 4.66 -7.88 -14.18
C GLU A 116 4.55 -6.71 -13.19
N LYS A 117 4.70 -6.97 -11.88
CA LYS A 117 4.75 -5.89 -10.88
C LYS A 117 5.91 -4.92 -11.13
N ARG A 118 7.09 -5.45 -11.43
CA ARG A 118 8.28 -4.66 -11.74
C ARG A 118 8.05 -3.80 -12.97
N LYS A 119 7.53 -4.39 -14.05
CA LYS A 119 7.19 -3.67 -15.28
C LYS A 119 6.20 -2.54 -15.02
N LEU A 120 5.14 -2.81 -14.26
CA LEU A 120 4.15 -1.79 -13.87
C LEU A 120 4.78 -0.66 -13.04
N PHE A 121 5.64 -0.98 -12.08
CA PHE A 121 6.37 0.01 -11.30
C PHE A 121 7.25 0.88 -12.18
N TYR A 122 8.08 0.24 -13.01
CA TYR A 122 8.97 0.90 -13.95
C TYR A 122 8.23 1.85 -14.87
N THR A 123 7.17 1.39 -15.54
CA THR A 123 6.37 2.23 -16.44
C THR A 123 5.74 3.40 -15.69
N SER A 124 5.25 3.18 -14.47
CA SER A 124 4.70 4.26 -13.63
C SER A 124 5.76 5.29 -13.23
N ALA A 125 6.95 4.82 -12.85
CA ALA A 125 8.08 5.67 -12.49
C ALA A 125 8.58 6.49 -13.68
N ARG A 126 8.71 5.86 -14.85
CA ARG A 126 9.06 6.53 -16.12
C ARG A 126 8.03 7.59 -16.50
N PHE A 127 6.73 7.27 -16.41
CA PHE A 127 5.67 8.26 -16.62
C PHE A 127 5.80 9.42 -15.62
N GLY A 128 6.04 9.11 -14.33
CA GLY A 128 6.27 10.10 -13.29
C GLY A 128 7.46 11.03 -13.55
N TYR A 129 8.54 10.51 -14.16
CA TYR A 129 9.72 11.28 -14.52
C TYR A 129 9.38 12.34 -15.57
N PHE A 130 8.75 11.92 -16.67
CA PHE A 130 8.31 12.85 -17.72
C PHE A 130 7.23 13.81 -17.21
N LEU A 131 6.33 13.36 -16.34
CA LEU A 131 5.36 14.23 -15.70
C LEU A 131 6.03 15.31 -14.83
N ASN A 132 7.18 15.01 -14.23
CA ASN A 132 7.94 16.00 -13.46
C ASN A 132 8.61 17.03 -14.37
N LEU A 133 9.21 16.60 -15.49
CA LEU A 133 9.73 17.53 -16.50
C LEU A 133 8.62 18.43 -17.05
N PHE A 134 7.49 17.83 -17.41
CA PHE A 134 6.33 18.56 -17.92
C PHE A 134 5.75 19.55 -16.89
N TYR A 135 5.76 19.18 -15.60
CA TYR A 135 5.37 20.10 -14.53
C TYR A 135 6.25 21.34 -14.48
N ILE A 136 7.57 21.20 -14.61
CA ILE A 136 8.50 22.33 -14.59
C ILE A 136 8.19 23.27 -15.77
N GLU A 137 8.09 22.71 -16.98
CA GLU A 137 7.75 23.46 -18.20
C GLU A 137 6.38 24.13 -18.12
N PHE A 138 5.38 23.47 -17.54
CA PHE A 138 4.05 24.02 -17.34
C PHE A 138 4.11 25.32 -16.52
N PHE A 139 4.89 25.35 -15.43
CA PHE A 139 5.00 26.54 -14.59
C PHE A 139 5.86 27.64 -15.22
N ILE A 140 6.88 27.29 -16.01
CA ILE A 140 7.64 28.28 -16.81
C ILE A 140 6.70 28.94 -17.81
N LYS A 141 5.94 28.15 -18.57
CA LYS A 141 4.97 28.66 -19.55
C LYS A 141 3.86 29.49 -18.91
N LYS A 142 3.40 29.09 -17.73
CA LYS A 142 2.39 29.84 -16.97
C LYS A 142 2.87 31.22 -16.52
N GLN A 143 4.17 31.38 -16.27
CA GLN A 143 4.74 32.68 -15.91
C GLN A 143 4.94 33.59 -17.13
N THR A 144 5.17 33.02 -18.32
CA THR A 144 5.46 33.78 -19.55
C THR A 144 4.25 33.99 -20.45
N SER A 145 3.18 33.24 -20.25
CA SER A 145 1.94 33.30 -21.03
C SER A 145 0.76 33.64 -20.14
N ASP A 146 -0.30 34.22 -20.71
CA ASP A 146 -1.56 34.50 -20.03
C ASP A 146 -2.39 33.21 -19.86
N PHE A 147 -1.83 32.24 -19.13
CA PHE A 147 -2.34 30.87 -19.01
C PHE A 147 -3.05 30.66 -17.67
N ASN A 148 -4.39 30.66 -17.71
CA ASN A 148 -5.23 30.65 -16.51
C ASN A 148 -5.52 29.26 -15.91
N GLU A 149 -5.15 28.16 -16.56
CA GLU A 149 -5.44 26.82 -16.03
C GLU A 149 -4.53 26.47 -14.84
N THR A 150 -5.08 25.77 -13.84
CA THR A 150 -4.28 25.24 -12.73
C THR A 150 -3.65 23.91 -13.13
N TRP A 151 -2.52 23.55 -12.50
CA TRP A 151 -1.92 22.23 -12.73
C TRP A 151 -2.89 21.09 -12.42
N ALA A 152 -3.67 21.21 -11.34
CA ALA A 152 -4.62 20.21 -10.91
C ALA A 152 -5.72 19.97 -11.96
N ASP A 153 -6.25 21.03 -12.55
CA ASP A 153 -7.24 20.95 -13.62
C ASP A 153 -6.62 20.36 -14.89
N TYR A 154 -5.42 20.79 -15.24
CA TYR A 154 -4.70 20.33 -16.43
C TYR A 154 -4.48 18.81 -16.39
N VAL A 155 -3.91 18.28 -15.30
CA VAL A 155 -3.62 16.83 -15.20
C VAL A 155 -4.89 15.99 -15.15
N LYS A 156 -5.96 16.51 -14.53
CA LYS A 156 -7.25 15.82 -14.50
C LYS A 156 -7.87 15.77 -15.89
N LYS A 157 -7.81 16.87 -16.63
CA LYS A 157 -8.39 17.00 -17.98
C LYS A 157 -7.62 16.20 -19.03
N HIS A 158 -6.29 16.34 -19.05
CA HIS A 158 -5.43 15.81 -20.12
C HIS A 158 -4.86 14.42 -19.83
N PHE A 159 -4.49 14.13 -18.58
CA PHE A 159 -3.88 12.84 -18.21
C PHE A 159 -4.82 11.92 -17.44
N LYS A 160 -6.04 12.38 -17.11
CA LYS A 160 -7.05 11.61 -16.38
C LYS A 160 -6.58 11.10 -15.01
N ILE A 161 -5.68 11.84 -14.35
CA ILE A 161 -5.19 11.53 -13.00
C ILE A 161 -5.56 12.62 -12.01
N SER A 162 -5.66 12.26 -10.72
CA SER A 162 -5.82 13.25 -9.67
C SER A 162 -4.51 14.01 -9.41
N ASP A 163 -4.63 15.24 -8.94
CA ASP A 163 -3.49 16.06 -8.54
C ASP A 163 -2.64 15.37 -7.45
N THR A 164 -3.27 14.73 -6.46
CA THR A 164 -2.58 13.92 -5.44
C THR A 164 -1.75 12.80 -6.06
N TYR A 165 -2.32 12.04 -7.00
CA TYR A 165 -1.59 10.97 -7.66
C TYR A 165 -0.48 11.49 -8.57
N SER A 166 -0.70 12.64 -9.21
CA SER A 166 0.34 13.34 -9.99
C SER A 166 1.57 13.67 -9.13
N ARG A 167 1.38 14.15 -7.89
CA ARG A 167 2.48 14.44 -6.97
C ARG A 167 3.25 13.17 -6.58
N ILE A 168 2.53 12.07 -6.34
CA ILE A 168 3.14 10.77 -6.02
C ILE A 168 4.02 10.31 -7.18
N LEU A 169 3.48 10.31 -8.40
CA LEU A 169 4.20 9.87 -9.59
C LEU A 169 5.43 10.74 -9.85
N ARG A 170 5.31 12.07 -9.73
CA ARG A 170 6.46 12.98 -9.92
C ARG A 170 7.57 12.74 -8.89
N PHE A 171 7.21 12.53 -7.62
CA PHE A 171 8.18 12.20 -6.58
C PHE A 171 8.94 10.91 -6.92
N ILE A 172 8.21 9.84 -7.25
CA ILE A 172 8.81 8.54 -7.60
C ILE A 172 9.68 8.68 -8.84
N GLY A 173 9.15 9.31 -9.89
CA GLY A 173 9.84 9.46 -11.16
C GLY A 173 11.13 10.25 -11.06
N LYS A 174 11.13 11.38 -10.32
CA LYS A 174 12.34 12.12 -10.00
C LYS A 174 13.37 11.22 -9.32
N LEU A 175 12.96 10.52 -8.26
CA LEU A 175 13.83 9.67 -7.47
C LEU A 175 14.42 8.52 -8.31
N THR A 176 13.60 7.80 -9.09
CA THR A 176 14.06 6.70 -9.95
C THR A 176 14.88 7.16 -11.15
N GLY A 177 14.77 8.44 -11.54
CA GLY A 177 15.62 9.03 -12.58
C GLY A 177 17.04 9.30 -12.07
N GLU A 178 17.19 9.63 -10.79
CA GLU A 178 18.49 9.83 -10.12
C GLU A 178 19.15 8.50 -9.70
N TYR A 179 18.34 7.49 -9.37
CA TYR A 179 18.81 6.20 -8.83
C TYR A 179 18.25 5.04 -9.65
N SER A 180 19.00 4.62 -10.66
CA SER A 180 18.52 3.72 -11.72
C SER A 180 18.09 2.34 -11.20
N LYS A 181 18.72 1.81 -10.16
CA LYS A 181 18.39 0.48 -9.60
C LYS A 181 16.99 0.41 -8.99
N LEU A 182 16.42 1.54 -8.58
CA LEU A 182 15.03 1.58 -8.10
C LEU A 182 14.03 1.14 -9.18
N GLN A 183 14.39 1.26 -10.46
CA GLN A 183 13.56 0.82 -11.59
C GLN A 183 13.38 -0.71 -11.63
N GLN A 184 14.21 -1.48 -10.92
CA GLN A 184 14.19 -2.94 -10.88
C GLN A 184 13.27 -3.50 -9.77
N LEU A 185 12.64 -2.63 -8.98
CA LEU A 185 11.84 -3.05 -7.82
C LEU A 185 10.52 -3.69 -8.25
N SER A 186 10.25 -4.89 -7.72
CA SER A 186 8.96 -5.58 -7.88
C SER A 186 7.93 -5.11 -6.83
N ILE A 187 7.56 -3.82 -6.86
CA ILE A 187 6.71 -3.18 -5.85
C ILE A 187 5.61 -2.32 -6.47
N SER A 188 4.47 -2.14 -5.81
CA SER A 188 3.48 -1.16 -6.26
C SER A 188 3.89 0.28 -5.94
N VAL A 189 3.46 1.24 -6.76
CA VAL A 189 3.62 2.69 -6.50
C VAL A 189 3.15 3.10 -5.11
N ARG A 190 2.01 2.55 -4.66
CA ARG A 190 1.43 2.88 -3.35
C ARG A 190 2.28 2.36 -2.19
N GLU A 191 2.74 1.11 -2.29
CA GLU A 191 3.58 0.52 -1.24
C GLU A 191 4.94 1.20 -1.18
N PHE A 192 5.52 1.59 -2.32
CA PHE A 192 6.75 2.37 -2.35
C PHE A 192 6.54 3.76 -1.69
N TYR A 193 5.49 4.48 -2.06
CA TYR A 193 5.20 5.82 -1.55
C TYR A 193 4.86 5.86 -0.05
N LYS A 194 4.40 4.75 0.52
CA LYS A 194 4.17 4.61 1.97
C LYS A 194 5.42 4.93 2.80
N TYR A 195 6.61 4.73 2.22
CA TYR A 195 7.90 5.02 2.85
C TYR A 195 8.49 6.39 2.46
N LYS A 196 7.68 7.32 1.90
CA LYS A 196 8.15 8.63 1.40
C LYS A 196 9.15 9.32 2.33
N GLN A 197 8.83 9.45 3.61
CA GLN A 197 9.69 10.15 4.57
C GLN A 197 11.06 9.48 4.69
N GLN A 198 11.09 8.16 4.80
CA GLN A 198 12.32 7.39 4.90
C GLN A 198 13.10 7.38 3.58
N LEU A 199 12.42 7.36 2.44
CA LEU A 199 13.04 7.52 1.13
C LEU A 199 13.72 8.89 1.01
N GLU A 200 13.04 9.96 1.43
CA GLU A 200 13.63 11.31 1.45
C GLU A 200 14.86 11.37 2.35
N ILE A 201 14.82 10.73 3.53
CA ILE A 201 15.99 10.65 4.41
C ILE A 201 17.12 9.83 3.77
N LEU A 202 16.81 8.68 3.18
CA LEU A 202 17.81 7.79 2.55
C LEU A 202 18.52 8.49 1.39
N PHE A 203 17.77 9.14 0.50
CA PHE A 203 18.29 9.64 -0.77
C PHE A 203 18.70 11.11 -0.77
N TYR A 204 18.19 11.92 0.17
CA TYR A 204 18.52 13.36 0.24
C TYR A 204 19.34 13.76 1.47
N SER A 205 19.50 12.90 2.47
CA SER A 205 20.42 13.16 3.58
C SER A 205 21.88 12.87 3.19
N ASP A 206 22.81 13.64 3.73
CA ASP A 206 24.26 13.36 3.62
C ASP A 206 24.71 12.23 4.55
N LYS A 207 23.92 11.92 5.57
CA LYS A 207 24.20 10.81 6.50
C LYS A 207 24.26 9.45 5.79
N TYR A 208 23.52 9.30 4.69
CA TYR A 208 23.33 8.02 4.00
C TYR A 208 24.00 7.98 2.61
N VAL A 209 25.06 8.78 2.39
CA VAL A 209 25.78 8.84 1.11
C VAL A 209 26.24 7.46 0.61
N VAL A 210 26.79 6.64 1.50
CA VAL A 210 27.25 5.29 1.15
C VAL A 210 26.10 4.42 0.66
N LEU A 211 24.95 4.43 1.36
CA LEU A 211 23.79 3.63 0.97
C LEU A 211 23.16 4.16 -0.32
N LYS A 212 22.89 5.47 -0.44
CA LYS A 212 22.24 6.02 -1.64
C LYS A 212 23.08 5.83 -2.90
N ASN A 213 24.41 5.85 -2.80
CA ASN A 213 25.28 5.56 -3.95
C ASN A 213 25.17 4.10 -4.43
N GLN A 214 24.76 3.16 -3.59
CA GLN A 214 24.52 1.77 -4.03
C GLN A 214 23.34 1.66 -4.99
N TRP A 215 22.45 2.66 -5.03
CA TRP A 215 21.24 2.71 -5.86
C TRP A 215 21.41 3.42 -7.21
N LYS A 216 22.59 3.99 -7.46
CA LYS A 216 22.92 4.57 -8.77
C LYS A 216 22.96 3.49 -9.84
#